data_AF-A0A8S0FE30-F1
#
_entry.id   AF-A0A8S0FE30-F1
#
_cell.length_a   1.000
_cell.length_b   1.000
_cell.length_c   1.000
_cell.angle_alpha   90.00
_cell.angle_beta   90.00
_cell.angle_gamma   90.00
#
_symmetry.space_group_name_H-M   'P 1'
#
loop_
_entity.id
_entity.type
_entity.pdbx_description
1 polymer ?
#
loop_
_entity_poly.entity_id
_entity_poly.type
_entity_poly.pdbx_seq_one_letter_code
_entity_poly.pdbx_strand_id
1 'polypeptide(L)'
;MDGVTGTRFSVWAPNARRVSVVGQFNYWDGRRHPMRLRKESGIWELFIPGAHNGQLYKYEMIDANGNLRLKSDPYAFEAQMRPETASLICGLPEKVVQTEERKKANQFDAPISIYEVHLGSWRRHTDNNFWLSYRELADQLVPYAKWMGFTHLELLPINEHDPFDGSWGYQPTGLYAPTRRFGTRDDFRYFIDAAHAAGLNVILDWVPGHFPTDDFALAEFDGTNLYEHSDPREGYHQDWNTLIYNYGRREVSNFLVGNALYWIERFGIDALRVDAVASMIYRDYSRKEGEWIPNEFGGRENLEAIEFLRNTNRILGEQVSGAVTMADRSLPISLAFLVHRIWAVWASGTSGTSAGCMTPWTT
;
A
#
# COMPACT_ATOMS: atom_id res chain seq x y z
N MET A 1 29.05 2.57 3.53
CA MET A 1 29.74 2.15 2.29
C MET A 1 31.23 2.36 2.52
N ASP A 2 32.08 1.35 2.30
CA ASP A 2 33.54 1.45 2.47
C ASP A 2 33.99 2.04 3.83
N GLY A 3 33.32 1.62 4.92
CA GLY A 3 33.62 2.09 6.28
C GLY A 3 32.99 3.43 6.68
N VAL A 4 32.33 4.14 5.75
CA VAL A 4 31.64 5.41 6.04
C VAL A 4 30.14 5.18 6.31
N THR A 5 29.64 5.71 7.42
CA THR A 5 28.21 5.70 7.78
C THR A 5 27.45 6.80 7.02
N GLY A 6 26.31 6.42 6.46
CA GLY A 6 25.44 7.32 5.69
C GLY A 6 24.27 6.56 5.09
N THR A 7 23.48 7.25 4.28
CA THR A 7 22.28 6.68 3.63
C THR A 7 22.49 6.58 2.12
N ARG A 8 22.10 5.45 1.53
CA ARG A 8 21.99 5.29 0.09
C ARG A 8 20.54 5.55 -0.33
N PHE A 9 20.36 6.53 -1.21
CA PHE A 9 19.10 6.86 -1.85
C PHE A 9 19.05 6.23 -3.22
N SER A 10 17.87 5.74 -3.61
CA SER A 10 17.65 5.15 -4.94
C SER A 10 16.21 5.36 -5.36
N VAL A 11 15.99 5.90 -6.55
CA VAL A 11 14.64 6.19 -7.06
C VAL A 11 14.54 5.91 -8.55
N TRP A 12 13.44 5.30 -8.97
CA TRP A 12 13.16 5.01 -10.38
C TRP A 12 12.48 6.21 -11.02
N ALA A 13 13.17 6.85 -11.97
CA ALA A 13 12.70 8.04 -12.69
C ALA A 13 13.42 8.11 -14.06
N PRO A 14 13.16 7.14 -14.97
CA PRO A 14 13.96 6.93 -16.18
C PRO A 14 13.98 8.14 -17.12
N ASN A 15 12.91 8.93 -17.17
CA ASN A 15 12.79 10.05 -18.10
C ASN A 15 13.17 11.40 -17.49
N ALA A 16 13.46 11.45 -16.18
CA ALA A 16 13.90 12.67 -15.52
C ALA A 16 15.22 13.17 -16.13
N ARG A 17 15.36 14.48 -16.26
CA ARG A 17 16.60 15.12 -16.76
C ARG A 17 17.65 15.25 -15.66
N ARG A 18 17.21 15.42 -14.42
CA ARG A 18 18.04 15.51 -13.22
C ARG A 18 17.23 15.06 -12.02
N VAL A 19 17.85 14.29 -11.12
CA VAL A 19 17.31 14.04 -9.79
C VAL A 19 18.36 14.42 -8.74
N SER A 20 17.92 14.96 -7.62
CA SER A 20 18.76 15.38 -6.50
C SER A 20 18.04 15.07 -5.19
N VAL A 21 18.79 14.68 -4.17
CA VAL A 21 18.22 14.45 -2.83
C VAL A 21 18.24 15.77 -2.08
N VAL A 22 17.09 16.21 -1.57
CA VAL A 22 16.94 17.41 -0.74
C VAL A 22 16.41 17.03 0.62
N GLY A 23 16.88 17.67 1.68
CA GLY A 23 16.47 17.37 3.04
C GLY A 23 17.16 18.23 4.08
N GLN A 24 16.97 17.89 5.36
CA GLN A 24 17.54 18.65 6.47
C GLN A 24 19.08 18.76 6.40
N PHE A 25 19.76 17.69 5.98
CA PHE A 25 21.22 17.62 5.89
C PHE A 25 21.84 18.53 4.81
N ASN A 26 21.04 19.08 3.89
CA ASN A 26 21.52 20.02 2.87
C ASN A 26 20.67 21.29 2.77
N TYR A 27 19.88 21.60 3.81
CA TYR A 27 18.99 22.76 3.86
C TYR A 27 18.05 22.84 2.65
N TRP A 28 17.60 21.68 2.16
CA TRP A 28 16.71 21.57 1.01
C TRP A 28 17.27 22.16 -0.30
N ASP A 29 18.60 22.22 -0.47
CA ASP A 29 19.25 22.73 -1.68
C ASP A 29 19.65 21.59 -2.64
N GLY A 30 18.88 21.43 -3.73
CA GLY A 30 19.07 20.38 -4.73
C GLY A 30 20.35 20.48 -5.55
N ARG A 31 21.11 21.58 -5.46
CA ARG A 31 22.42 21.70 -6.13
C ARG A 31 23.52 20.93 -5.42
N ARG A 32 23.32 20.58 -4.15
CA ARG A 32 24.36 19.98 -3.29
C ARG A 32 24.50 18.46 -3.46
N HIS A 33 23.41 17.77 -3.77
CA HIS A 33 23.37 16.30 -3.81
C HIS A 33 22.67 15.78 -5.09
N PRO A 34 23.20 16.07 -6.29
CA PRO A 34 22.71 15.47 -7.53
C PRO A 34 22.99 13.96 -7.56
N MET A 35 22.01 13.20 -8.03
CA MET A 35 22.08 11.74 -8.12
C MET A 35 22.70 11.30 -9.45
N ARG A 36 23.23 10.07 -9.49
CA ARG A 36 23.74 9.43 -10.71
C ARG A 36 22.68 8.52 -11.32
N LEU A 37 22.36 8.74 -12.60
CA LEU A 37 21.49 7.84 -13.37
C LEU A 37 22.23 6.57 -13.81
N ARG A 38 21.66 5.41 -13.48
CA ARG A 38 22.00 4.10 -14.05
C ARG A 38 21.14 3.86 -15.28
N LYS A 39 21.67 4.22 -16.46
CA LYS A 39 20.91 4.22 -17.73
C LYS A 39 20.28 2.87 -18.07
N GLU A 40 20.89 1.77 -17.64
CA GLU A 40 20.42 0.41 -17.92
C GLU A 40 19.12 0.07 -17.19
N SER A 41 18.80 0.78 -16.09
CA SER A 41 17.65 0.49 -15.23
C SER A 41 16.71 1.69 -15.03
N GLY A 42 17.11 2.90 -15.42
CA GLY A 42 16.35 4.11 -15.13
C GLY A 42 16.37 4.54 -13.65
N ILE A 43 17.23 3.92 -12.84
CA ILE A 43 17.35 4.19 -11.41
C ILE A 43 18.41 5.27 -11.18
N TRP A 44 18.05 6.29 -10.42
CA TRP A 44 18.96 7.29 -9.88
C TRP A 44 19.45 6.83 -8.52
N GLU A 45 20.75 6.91 -8.27
CA GLU A 45 21.33 6.54 -6.97
C GLU A 45 22.32 7.59 -6.45
N LEU A 46 22.41 7.70 -5.12
CA LEU A 46 23.41 8.51 -4.43
C LEU A 46 23.64 7.98 -3.02
N PHE A 47 24.90 7.97 -2.58
CA PHE A 47 25.24 7.76 -1.17
C PHE A 47 25.62 9.11 -0.54
N ILE A 48 25.00 9.45 0.58
CA ILE A 48 25.26 10.70 1.31
C ILE A 48 25.87 10.36 2.69
N PRO A 49 27.17 10.62 2.90
CA PRO A 49 27.80 10.49 4.22
C PRO A 49 27.11 11.36 5.28
N GLY A 50 26.93 10.85 6.49
CA GLY A 50 26.34 11.59 7.61
C GLY A 50 24.83 11.79 7.57
N ALA A 51 24.17 11.45 6.45
CA ALA A 51 22.71 11.29 6.43
C ALA A 51 22.33 10.09 7.31
N HIS A 52 21.41 10.29 8.25
CA HIS A 52 21.08 9.31 9.29
C HIS A 52 19.57 9.21 9.54
N ASN A 53 19.17 8.15 10.23
CA ASN A 53 17.77 7.87 10.55
C ASN A 53 17.13 9.04 11.30
N GLY A 54 15.86 9.35 10.99
CA GLY A 54 15.11 10.45 11.57
C GLY A 54 15.14 11.75 10.75
N GLN A 55 16.07 11.88 9.80
CA GLN A 55 16.14 13.09 8.98
C GLN A 55 15.08 13.09 7.86
N LEU A 56 14.49 14.25 7.60
CA LEU A 56 13.52 14.45 6.53
C LEU A 56 14.22 14.68 5.18
N TYR A 57 13.64 14.12 4.12
CA TYR A 57 14.10 14.27 2.74
C TYR A 57 12.97 14.16 1.70
N LYS A 58 13.27 14.60 0.48
CA LYS A 58 12.49 14.44 -0.75
C LYS A 58 13.44 14.29 -1.94
N TYR A 59 12.89 13.94 -3.11
CA TYR A 59 13.58 14.05 -4.38
C TYR A 59 13.18 15.35 -5.08
N GLU A 60 14.16 16.23 -5.29
CA GLU A 60 14.02 17.34 -6.23
C GLU A 60 14.43 16.86 -7.61
N MET A 61 13.59 17.06 -8.62
CA MET A 61 13.90 16.63 -9.97
C MET A 61 13.51 17.65 -11.02
N ILE A 62 14.25 17.65 -12.13
CA ILE A 62 13.83 18.27 -13.38
C ILE A 62 13.21 17.15 -14.20
N ASP A 63 11.91 17.24 -14.44
CA ASP A 63 11.13 16.23 -15.14
C ASP A 63 11.48 16.18 -16.64
N ALA A 64 10.89 15.21 -17.37
CA ALA A 64 11.09 15.03 -18.80
C ALA A 64 10.75 16.29 -19.63
N ASN A 65 9.85 17.14 -19.11
CA ASN A 65 9.36 18.37 -19.75
C ASN A 65 10.19 19.60 -19.36
N GLY A 66 11.10 19.48 -18.39
CA GLY A 66 11.95 20.57 -17.91
C GLY A 66 11.40 21.31 -16.69
N ASN A 67 10.31 20.82 -16.08
CA ASN A 67 9.73 21.43 -14.88
C ASN A 67 10.46 20.95 -13.63
N LEU A 68 10.62 21.84 -12.66
CA LEU A 68 11.14 21.49 -11.34
C LEU A 68 10.01 20.90 -10.49
N ARG A 69 10.22 19.70 -9.94
CA ARG A 69 9.26 19.02 -9.06
C ARG A 69 9.92 18.57 -7.76
N LEU A 70 9.13 18.54 -6.69
CA LEU A 70 9.50 17.98 -5.40
C LEU A 70 8.61 16.77 -5.12
N LYS A 71 9.21 15.57 -5.12
CA LYS A 71 8.50 14.30 -4.93
C LYS A 71 8.88 13.66 -3.61
N SER A 72 7.91 13.05 -2.96
CA SER A 72 8.12 12.12 -1.85
C SER A 72 8.73 10.83 -2.37
N ASP A 73 9.44 10.09 -1.53
CA ASP A 73 9.98 8.78 -1.93
C ASP A 73 8.83 7.76 -2.07
N PRO A 74 8.63 7.15 -3.25
CA PRO A 74 7.64 6.07 -3.44
C PRO A 74 7.84 4.89 -2.48
N TYR A 75 9.10 4.64 -2.07
CA TYR A 75 9.52 3.59 -1.16
C TYR A 75 9.84 4.11 0.25
N ALA A 76 9.30 5.28 0.63
CA ALA A 76 9.43 5.79 2.00
C ALA A 76 8.87 4.77 3.01
N PHE A 77 9.66 4.38 4.02
CA PHE A 77 9.19 3.52 5.11
C PHE A 77 8.57 4.32 6.27
N GLU A 78 8.81 5.63 6.32
CA GLU A 78 8.12 6.58 7.19
C GLU A 78 7.94 7.91 6.48
N ALA A 79 6.87 8.62 6.85
CA ALA A 79 6.52 9.93 6.33
C ALA A 79 6.32 10.94 7.47
N GLN A 80 6.39 12.22 7.11
CA GLN A 80 6.06 13.32 8.00
C GLN A 80 4.55 13.36 8.27
N MET A 81 4.15 13.92 9.42
CA MET A 81 2.75 14.10 9.76
C MET A 81 2.10 15.10 8.79
N ARG A 82 0.93 14.73 8.25
CA ARG A 82 0.13 15.62 7.40
C ARG A 82 -0.10 17.00 8.07
N PRO A 83 -0.18 18.10 7.29
CA PRO A 83 -0.21 18.18 5.83
C PRO A 83 1.18 18.12 5.16
N GLU A 84 2.24 17.94 5.95
CA GLU A 84 3.58 17.86 5.41
C GLU A 84 3.81 16.54 4.66
N THR A 85 4.71 16.56 3.68
CA THR A 85 4.85 15.46 2.71
C THR A 85 6.29 14.96 2.58
N ALA A 86 7.19 15.30 3.49
CA ALA A 86 8.56 14.77 3.44
C ALA A 86 8.60 13.31 3.85
N SER A 87 9.48 12.54 3.22
CA SER A 87 9.84 11.19 3.63
C SER A 87 10.88 11.27 4.76
N LEU A 88 10.90 10.27 5.63
CA LEU A 88 11.86 10.19 6.74
C LEU A 88 12.84 9.05 6.52
N ILE A 89 14.14 9.33 6.69
CA ILE A 89 15.18 8.30 6.57
C ILE A 89 15.01 7.29 7.69
N CYS A 90 14.83 6.03 7.33
CA CYS A 90 14.83 4.93 8.29
C CYS A 90 15.27 3.64 7.58
N GLY A 91 15.85 2.72 8.35
CA GLY A 91 16.30 1.42 7.82
C GLY A 91 15.12 0.46 7.64
N LEU A 92 15.18 -0.46 6.67
CA LEU A 92 14.16 -1.49 6.49
C LEU A 92 14.00 -2.34 7.78
N PRO A 93 12.77 -2.61 8.26
CA PRO A 93 12.57 -3.49 9.42
C PRO A 93 13.07 -4.91 9.17
N GLU A 94 13.39 -5.62 10.26
CA GLU A 94 13.69 -7.04 10.20
C GLU A 94 12.46 -7.85 9.75
N LYS A 95 12.70 -9.02 9.16
CA LYS A 95 11.59 -9.92 8.78
C LYS A 95 10.95 -10.52 10.03
N VAL A 96 9.62 -10.59 10.05
CA VAL A 96 8.85 -11.27 11.07
C VAL A 96 8.63 -12.71 10.64
N VAL A 97 8.91 -13.67 11.53
CA VAL A 97 8.66 -15.09 11.28
C VAL A 97 7.26 -15.44 11.76
N GLN A 98 6.42 -15.96 10.87
CA GLN A 98 5.08 -16.43 11.25
C GLN A 98 5.18 -17.75 12.03
N THR A 99 4.53 -17.79 13.19
CA THR A 99 4.35 -19.00 14.01
C THR A 99 3.38 -19.98 13.34
N GLU A 100 3.51 -21.28 13.61
CA GLU A 100 2.61 -22.29 13.04
C GLU A 100 1.15 -22.12 13.47
N GLU A 101 0.90 -21.57 14.66
CA GLU A 101 -0.44 -21.25 15.18
C GLU A 101 -1.14 -20.23 14.28
N ARG A 102 -0.45 -19.13 13.92
CA ARG A 102 -0.95 -18.10 13.00
C ARG A 102 -1.22 -18.67 11.61
N LYS A 103 -0.32 -19.50 11.09
CA LYS A 103 -0.53 -20.17 9.78
C LYS A 103 -1.77 -21.07 9.78
N LYS A 104 -2.04 -21.76 10.90
CA LYS A 104 -3.24 -22.61 11.06
C LYS A 104 -4.51 -21.78 11.17
N ALA A 105 -4.46 -20.63 11.84
CA ALA A 105 -5.61 -19.77 12.04
C ALA A 105 -6.18 -19.17 10.75
N ASN A 106 -5.37 -19.11 9.67
CA ASN A 106 -5.78 -18.65 8.34
C ASN A 106 -6.11 -19.80 7.36
N GLN A 107 -6.23 -21.04 7.83
CA GLN A 107 -6.62 -22.16 6.97
C GLN A 107 -8.10 -22.09 6.58
N PHE A 108 -8.44 -22.70 5.44
CA PHE A 108 -9.79 -22.69 4.87
C PHE A 108 -10.86 -23.26 5.81
N ASP A 109 -10.50 -24.17 6.68
CA ASP A 109 -11.37 -24.81 7.67
C ASP A 109 -11.27 -24.17 9.06
N ALA A 110 -10.49 -23.11 9.22
CA ALA A 110 -10.36 -22.40 10.48
C ALA A 110 -11.54 -21.43 10.72
N PRO A 111 -11.92 -21.19 11.99
CA PRO A 111 -12.96 -20.22 12.32
C PRO A 111 -12.44 -18.78 12.13
N ILE A 112 -13.03 -18.05 11.17
CA ILE A 112 -12.71 -16.66 10.91
C ILE A 112 -13.89 -15.77 11.27
N SER A 113 -13.70 -14.91 12.28
CA SER A 113 -14.62 -13.85 12.68
C SER A 113 -13.83 -12.56 12.80
N ILE A 114 -14.19 -11.59 11.96
CA ILE A 114 -13.44 -10.35 11.72
C ILE A 114 -14.10 -9.19 12.46
N TYR A 115 -13.30 -8.41 13.18
CA TYR A 115 -13.67 -7.07 13.63
C TYR A 115 -12.99 -6.04 12.73
N GLU A 116 -13.76 -5.44 11.81
CA GLU A 116 -13.27 -4.39 10.91
C GLU A 116 -13.22 -3.03 11.62
N VAL A 117 -12.10 -2.33 11.51
CA VAL A 117 -11.85 -1.10 12.28
C VAL A 117 -11.12 -0.05 11.45
N HIS A 118 -11.69 1.16 11.45
CA HIS A 118 -10.97 2.37 11.08
C HIS A 118 -10.31 3.00 12.33
N LEU A 119 -8.98 2.93 12.41
CA LEU A 119 -8.23 3.36 13.60
C LEU A 119 -8.47 4.82 13.98
N GLY A 120 -8.70 5.70 12.99
CA GLY A 120 -8.93 7.13 13.21
C GLY A 120 -10.32 7.52 13.73
N SER A 121 -11.24 6.56 13.82
CA SER A 121 -12.63 6.82 14.27
C SER A 121 -13.16 5.80 15.28
N TRP A 122 -12.46 4.69 15.54
CA TRP A 122 -12.86 3.70 16.55
C TRP A 122 -13.06 4.33 17.93
N ARG A 123 -12.05 5.08 18.38
CA ARG A 123 -12.10 5.86 19.61
C ARG A 123 -11.16 7.05 19.51
N ARG A 124 -11.52 8.14 20.19
CA ARG A 124 -10.72 9.36 20.29
C ARG A 124 -10.56 9.77 21.74
N HIS A 125 -9.51 10.54 21.99
CA HIS A 125 -9.29 11.20 23.27
C HIS A 125 -10.45 12.13 23.61
N THR A 126 -10.99 12.00 24.83
CA THR A 126 -12.19 12.76 25.23
C THR A 126 -11.89 14.23 25.54
N ASP A 127 -10.64 14.55 25.87
CA ASP A 127 -10.16 15.89 26.24
C ASP A 127 -9.90 16.78 25.03
N ASN A 128 -9.38 16.22 23.93
CA ASN A 128 -8.92 17.00 22.77
C ASN A 128 -9.44 16.47 21.42
N ASN A 129 -10.24 15.39 21.42
CA ASN A 129 -10.75 14.72 20.22
C ASN A 129 -9.65 14.27 19.23
N PHE A 130 -8.43 14.08 19.73
CA PHE A 130 -7.29 13.59 18.96
C PHE A 130 -7.34 12.06 18.84
N TRP A 131 -6.64 11.51 17.85
CA TRP A 131 -6.58 10.07 17.64
C TRP A 131 -5.80 9.38 18.75
N LEU A 132 -6.16 8.13 19.01
CA LEU A 132 -5.32 7.24 19.81
C LEU A 132 -4.06 6.89 19.01
N SER A 133 -2.94 6.78 19.72
CA SER A 133 -1.72 6.22 19.17
C SER A 133 -1.82 4.70 18.96
N TYR A 134 -0.95 4.12 18.14
CA TYR A 134 -0.85 2.67 17.96
C TYR A 134 -0.62 1.93 19.28
N ARG A 135 0.10 2.54 20.23
CA ARG A 135 0.31 1.97 21.57
C ARG A 135 -0.98 1.95 22.39
N GLU A 136 -1.73 3.04 22.37
CA GLU A 136 -3.02 3.10 23.08
C GLU A 136 -4.06 2.20 22.44
N LEU A 137 -4.03 2.06 21.11
CA LEU A 137 -4.84 1.07 20.39
C LEU A 137 -4.43 -0.36 20.79
N ALA A 138 -3.15 -0.63 20.99
CA ALA A 138 -2.69 -1.94 21.46
C ALA A 138 -3.23 -2.23 22.88
N ASP A 139 -3.29 -1.22 23.75
CA ASP A 139 -3.77 -1.39 25.12
C ASP A 139 -5.31 -1.42 25.23
N GLN A 140 -6.04 -0.85 24.26
CA GLN A 140 -7.50 -0.69 24.34
C GLN A 140 -8.25 -1.55 23.31
N LEU A 141 -7.89 -1.43 22.02
CA LEU A 141 -8.60 -2.10 20.94
C LEU A 141 -8.35 -3.61 20.95
N VAL A 142 -7.10 -4.04 21.16
CA VAL A 142 -6.74 -5.47 21.15
C VAL A 142 -7.45 -6.24 22.27
N PRO A 143 -7.40 -5.82 23.55
CA PRO A 143 -8.16 -6.51 24.60
C PRO A 143 -9.66 -6.48 24.37
N TYR A 144 -10.20 -5.39 23.81
CA TYR A 144 -11.62 -5.27 23.49
C TYR A 144 -12.05 -6.30 22.42
N ALA A 145 -11.33 -6.35 21.29
CA ALA A 145 -11.61 -7.30 20.22
C ALA A 145 -11.49 -8.76 20.70
N LYS A 146 -10.49 -9.04 21.56
CA LYS A 146 -10.31 -10.35 22.16
C LYS A 146 -11.45 -10.71 23.12
N TRP A 147 -11.85 -9.78 23.98
CA TRP A 147 -12.96 -9.97 24.93
C TRP A 147 -14.29 -10.23 24.22
N MET A 148 -14.53 -9.55 23.09
CA MET A 148 -15.70 -9.79 22.23
C MET A 148 -15.68 -11.16 21.54
N GLY A 149 -14.54 -11.86 21.53
CA GLY A 149 -14.41 -13.21 20.98
C GLY A 149 -14.08 -13.28 19.49
N PHE A 150 -13.66 -12.17 18.87
CA PHE A 150 -13.20 -12.18 17.47
C PHE A 150 -11.89 -12.97 17.32
N THR A 151 -11.65 -13.49 16.11
CA THR A 151 -10.39 -14.19 15.79
C THR A 151 -9.43 -13.31 14.97
N HIS A 152 -9.97 -12.33 14.24
CA HIS A 152 -9.22 -11.43 13.37
C HIS A 152 -9.61 -9.98 13.60
N LEU A 153 -8.63 -9.09 13.44
CA LEU A 153 -8.82 -7.66 13.35
C LEU A 153 -8.52 -7.22 11.92
N GLU A 154 -9.50 -6.62 11.23
CA GLU A 154 -9.29 -6.05 9.90
C GLU A 154 -9.13 -4.54 10.02
N LEU A 155 -8.02 -4.03 9.50
CA LEU A 155 -7.72 -2.61 9.50
C LEU A 155 -8.06 -2.04 8.13
N LEU A 156 -8.86 -0.97 8.11
CA LEU A 156 -8.90 -0.08 6.96
C LEU A 156 -7.48 0.43 6.63
N PRO A 157 -7.23 0.93 5.40
CA PRO A 157 -5.87 1.18 4.92
C PRO A 157 -5.07 2.08 5.87
N ILE A 158 -3.94 1.55 6.37
CA ILE A 158 -3.04 2.26 7.29
C ILE A 158 -1.84 2.89 6.60
N ASN A 159 -1.68 2.70 5.29
CA ASN A 159 -0.62 3.36 4.53
C ASN A 159 -0.73 4.89 4.68
N GLU A 160 0.38 5.58 4.47
CA GLU A 160 0.33 7.03 4.39
C GLU A 160 -0.54 7.43 3.21
N HIS A 161 -1.48 8.30 3.49
CA HIS A 161 -2.50 8.72 2.55
C HIS A 161 -2.58 10.24 2.56
N ASP A 162 -3.14 10.75 1.47
CA ASP A 162 -3.36 12.18 1.25
C ASP A 162 -3.86 12.89 2.54
N PRO A 163 -3.52 14.17 2.78
CA PRO A 163 -3.98 14.89 3.96
C PRO A 163 -5.50 14.87 4.18
N PHE A 164 -6.29 14.46 3.17
CA PHE A 164 -7.70 14.18 3.29
C PHE A 164 -8.02 12.87 4.06
N ASP A 165 -8.30 13.01 5.36
CA ASP A 165 -8.79 11.91 6.21
C ASP A 165 -10.14 11.33 5.74
N GLY A 166 -10.91 12.06 4.92
CA GLY A 166 -12.20 11.60 4.41
C GLY A 166 -12.09 10.49 3.36
N SER A 167 -10.88 10.18 2.87
CA SER A 167 -10.61 9.02 2.02
C SER A 167 -10.64 7.68 2.78
N TRP A 168 -10.65 7.74 4.13
CA TRP A 168 -10.52 6.57 5.02
C TRP A 168 -9.26 5.71 4.76
N GLY A 169 -8.27 6.28 4.07
CA GLY A 169 -7.02 5.61 3.70
C GLY A 169 -6.97 5.06 2.27
N TYR A 170 -8.11 4.99 1.55
CA TYR A 170 -8.20 4.43 0.19
C TYR A 170 -7.60 5.32 -0.91
N GLN A 171 -6.98 6.44 -0.57
CA GLN A 171 -6.20 7.27 -1.51
C GLN A 171 -4.74 7.36 -1.03
N PRO A 172 -3.96 6.26 -1.19
CA PRO A 172 -2.59 6.16 -0.71
C PRO A 172 -1.64 7.12 -1.44
N THR A 173 -0.78 7.81 -0.70
CA THR A 173 0.35 8.57 -1.28
C THR A 173 1.71 7.96 -0.89
N GLY A 174 1.77 7.16 0.17
CA GLY A 174 2.96 6.44 0.62
C GLY A 174 2.64 4.99 1.00
N LEU A 175 2.63 4.09 0.01
CA LEU A 175 2.26 2.68 0.20
C LEU A 175 3.15 1.92 1.20
N TYR A 176 4.40 2.32 1.36
CA TYR A 176 5.39 1.62 2.20
C TYR A 176 5.52 2.19 3.63
N ALA A 177 4.77 3.25 3.96
CA ALA A 177 4.83 3.88 5.27
C ALA A 177 3.48 3.68 5.99
N PRO A 178 3.45 3.15 7.23
CA PRO A 178 2.26 3.29 8.06
C PRO A 178 2.05 4.77 8.39
N THR A 179 0.81 5.22 8.43
CA THR A 179 0.48 6.63 8.56
C THR A 179 1.00 7.21 9.88
N ARG A 180 1.63 8.38 9.81
CA ARG A 180 2.19 9.06 10.98
C ARG A 180 1.12 9.51 11.99
N ARG A 181 -0.16 9.51 11.58
CA ARG A 181 -1.32 9.96 12.39
C ARG A 181 -1.42 9.28 13.75
N PHE A 182 -1.02 8.00 13.85
CA PHE A 182 -1.15 7.21 15.07
C PHE A 182 0.19 6.89 15.74
N GLY A 183 1.32 7.36 15.21
CA GLY A 183 2.63 7.10 15.80
C GLY A 183 3.69 6.76 14.77
N THR A 184 4.77 6.12 15.24
CA THR A 184 5.86 5.65 14.36
C THR A 184 5.52 4.29 13.77
N ARG A 185 6.29 3.83 12.79
CA ARG A 185 6.15 2.45 12.29
C ARG A 185 6.44 1.42 13.39
N ASP A 186 7.32 1.74 14.34
CA ASP A 186 7.71 0.82 15.41
C ASP A 186 6.58 0.70 16.43
N ASP A 187 5.81 1.78 16.63
CA ASP A 187 4.56 1.73 17.40
C ASP A 187 3.50 0.89 16.68
N PHE A 188 3.43 0.95 15.33
CA PHE A 188 2.56 0.06 14.56
C PHE A 188 2.98 -1.40 14.67
N ARG A 189 4.29 -1.72 14.62
CA ARG A 189 4.79 -3.08 14.88
C ARG A 189 4.42 -3.56 16.28
N TYR A 190 4.56 -2.71 17.29
CA TYR A 190 4.13 -3.03 18.66
C TYR A 190 2.64 -3.37 18.73
N PHE A 191 1.79 -2.64 18.00
CA PHE A 191 0.36 -2.94 17.90
C PHE A 191 0.07 -4.32 17.29
N ILE A 192 0.77 -4.67 16.20
CA ILE A 192 0.64 -5.99 15.57
C ILE A 192 1.13 -7.10 16.52
N ASP A 193 2.28 -6.91 17.17
CA ASP A 193 2.82 -7.87 18.13
C ASP A 193 1.85 -8.09 19.32
N ALA A 194 1.21 -7.02 19.80
CA ALA A 194 0.20 -7.10 20.85
C ALA A 194 -1.06 -7.88 20.39
N ALA A 195 -1.52 -7.66 19.16
CA ALA A 195 -2.62 -8.42 18.57
C ALA A 195 -2.28 -9.92 18.50
N HIS A 196 -1.08 -10.27 18.00
CA HIS A 196 -0.62 -11.66 17.95
C HIS A 196 -0.47 -12.28 19.34
N ALA A 197 0.05 -11.54 20.32
CA ALA A 197 0.16 -12.01 21.70
C ALA A 197 -1.21 -12.29 22.34
N ALA A 198 -2.26 -11.55 21.95
CA ALA A 198 -3.64 -11.82 22.34
C ALA A 198 -4.30 -12.96 21.53
N GLY A 199 -3.60 -13.53 20.54
CA GLY A 199 -4.10 -14.56 19.64
C GLY A 199 -5.15 -14.03 18.65
N LEU A 200 -5.03 -12.77 18.23
CA LEU A 200 -5.75 -12.19 17.11
C LEU A 200 -4.81 -12.13 15.91
N ASN A 201 -5.30 -12.52 14.73
CA ASN A 201 -4.60 -12.25 13.47
C ASN A 201 -5.01 -10.89 12.92
N VAL A 202 -4.14 -10.26 12.13
CA VAL A 202 -4.38 -8.94 11.57
C VAL A 202 -4.51 -9.01 10.04
N ILE A 203 -5.63 -8.53 9.54
CA ILE A 203 -5.92 -8.33 8.13
C ILE A 203 -5.70 -6.85 7.81
N LEU A 204 -5.06 -6.55 6.70
CA LEU A 204 -4.88 -5.19 6.23
C LEU A 204 -5.57 -4.97 4.89
N ASP A 205 -6.41 -3.95 4.82
CA ASP A 205 -6.90 -3.42 3.55
C ASP A 205 -5.74 -2.84 2.74
N TRP A 206 -5.49 -3.48 1.61
CA TRP A 206 -4.44 -3.14 0.67
C TRP A 206 -5.07 -2.52 -0.57
N VAL A 207 -4.50 -1.39 -1.01
CA VAL A 207 -5.08 -0.54 -2.05
C VAL A 207 -4.18 -0.50 -3.30
N PRO A 208 -4.10 -1.59 -4.08
CA PRO A 208 -3.34 -1.64 -5.32
C PRO A 208 -4.11 -1.11 -6.54
N GLY A 209 -5.38 -0.73 -6.36
CA GLY A 209 -6.29 -0.43 -7.49
C GLY A 209 -6.04 0.94 -8.14
N HIS A 210 -5.69 1.94 -7.34
CA HIS A 210 -5.57 3.33 -7.78
C HIS A 210 -4.77 4.17 -6.77
N PHE A 211 -4.43 5.40 -7.17
CA PHE A 211 -3.75 6.38 -6.33
C PHE A 211 -4.20 7.81 -6.71
N PRO A 212 -4.10 8.80 -5.81
CA PRO A 212 -4.61 10.15 -6.08
C PRO A 212 -3.68 10.94 -7.01
N THR A 213 -4.14 12.11 -7.45
CA THR A 213 -3.46 12.97 -8.43
C THR A 213 -2.48 13.98 -7.81
N ASP A 214 -2.16 13.82 -6.52
CA ASP A 214 -1.28 14.71 -5.79
C ASP A 214 0.12 14.84 -6.40
N ASP A 215 0.51 16.08 -6.73
CA ASP A 215 1.79 16.36 -7.41
C ASP A 215 3.01 15.96 -6.57
N PHE A 216 2.92 15.92 -5.24
CA PHE A 216 4.04 15.49 -4.40
C PHE A 216 4.24 13.96 -4.38
N ALA A 217 3.31 13.19 -4.92
CA ALA A 217 3.28 11.72 -4.89
C ALA A 217 3.57 11.13 -6.29
N LEU A 218 2.86 10.06 -6.68
CA LEU A 218 3.19 9.23 -7.85
C LEU A 218 2.75 9.81 -9.20
N ALA A 219 1.80 10.74 -9.23
CA ALA A 219 1.25 11.30 -10.47
C ALA A 219 2.34 11.97 -11.32
N GLU A 220 2.44 11.63 -12.61
CA GLU A 220 3.45 12.15 -13.53
C GLU A 220 4.87 12.17 -12.94
N PHE A 221 5.27 11.09 -12.26
CA PHE A 221 6.40 11.09 -11.32
C PHE A 221 7.68 11.71 -11.89
N ASP A 222 8.05 11.36 -13.12
CA ASP A 222 9.23 11.89 -13.83
C ASP A 222 8.87 12.81 -15.01
N GLY A 223 7.65 13.33 -15.04
CA GLY A 223 7.09 14.15 -16.13
C GLY A 223 6.43 13.34 -17.24
N THR A 224 6.37 12.02 -17.09
CA THR A 224 5.62 11.10 -17.95
C THR A 224 4.63 10.30 -17.11
N ASN A 225 3.68 9.62 -17.76
CA ASN A 225 2.84 8.63 -17.11
C ASN A 225 3.67 7.39 -16.71
N LEU A 226 4.30 7.49 -15.55
CA LEU A 226 5.29 6.53 -15.08
C LEU A 226 4.64 5.37 -14.32
N TYR A 227 3.85 5.69 -13.29
CA TYR A 227 3.15 4.70 -12.49
C TYR A 227 1.77 4.41 -13.05
N GLU A 228 1.09 5.43 -13.56
CA GLU A 228 -0.21 5.37 -14.20
C GLU A 228 -0.15 4.93 -15.67
N HIS A 229 -1.25 4.40 -16.18
CA HIS A 229 -1.37 4.09 -17.60
C HIS A 229 -1.48 5.38 -18.44
N SER A 230 -0.79 5.44 -19.58
CA SER A 230 -0.72 6.65 -20.41
C SER A 230 -2.01 6.97 -21.16
N ASP A 231 -2.83 5.97 -21.46
CA ASP A 231 -4.17 6.19 -22.02
C ASP A 231 -5.16 6.49 -20.89
N PRO A 232 -5.78 7.69 -20.83
CA PRO A 232 -6.72 8.07 -19.78
C PRO A 232 -7.96 7.16 -19.70
N ARG A 233 -8.33 6.50 -20.80
CA ARG A 233 -9.44 5.54 -20.84
C ARG A 233 -9.13 4.26 -20.07
N GLU A 234 -7.88 4.02 -19.73
CA GLU A 234 -7.44 2.89 -18.91
C GLU A 234 -6.79 3.36 -17.60
N GLY A 235 -6.15 4.53 -17.60
CA GLY A 235 -5.34 5.09 -16.53
C GLY A 235 -6.06 6.01 -15.55
N TYR A 236 -7.37 6.24 -15.70
CA TYR A 236 -8.12 7.16 -14.84
C TYR A 236 -9.50 6.62 -14.43
N HIS A 237 -9.82 6.73 -13.15
CA HIS A 237 -11.17 6.53 -12.62
C HIS A 237 -11.94 7.86 -12.61
N GLN A 238 -12.90 8.00 -13.52
CA GLN A 238 -13.66 9.24 -13.73
C GLN A 238 -14.46 9.66 -12.49
N ASP A 239 -15.14 8.71 -11.84
CA ASP A 239 -16.00 9.00 -10.69
C ASP A 239 -15.21 9.30 -9.41
N TRP A 240 -13.98 8.81 -9.31
CA TRP A 240 -13.14 8.94 -8.10
C TRP A 240 -12.06 9.99 -8.23
N ASN A 241 -11.85 10.53 -9.43
CA ASN A 241 -10.77 11.44 -9.77
C ASN A 241 -9.37 10.94 -9.35
N THR A 242 -9.10 9.66 -9.62
CA THR A 242 -7.83 9.00 -9.28
C THR A 242 -7.19 8.31 -10.47
N LEU A 243 -5.89 8.07 -10.39
CA LEU A 243 -5.08 7.42 -11.41
C LEU A 243 -5.00 5.91 -11.16
N ILE A 244 -4.95 5.13 -12.23
CA ILE A 244 -4.87 3.67 -12.21
C ILE A 244 -3.45 3.26 -12.58
N TYR A 245 -2.87 2.38 -11.77
CA TYR A 245 -1.54 1.84 -12.02
C TYR A 245 -1.46 1.12 -13.38
N ASN A 246 -0.34 1.29 -14.07
CA ASN A 246 -0.02 0.53 -15.27
C ASN A 246 0.49 -0.87 -14.89
N TYR A 247 -0.43 -1.79 -14.65
CA TYR A 247 -0.12 -3.17 -14.25
C TYR A 247 0.75 -3.92 -15.28
N GLY A 248 0.69 -3.53 -16.55
CA GLY A 248 1.50 -4.12 -17.62
C GLY A 248 2.98 -3.72 -17.57
N ARG A 249 3.33 -2.64 -16.85
CA ARG A 249 4.71 -2.20 -16.69
C ARG A 249 5.37 -2.97 -15.53
N ARG A 250 6.49 -3.63 -15.82
CA ARG A 250 7.17 -4.55 -14.88
C ARG A 250 7.57 -3.88 -13.57
N GLU A 251 8.10 -2.67 -13.63
CA GLU A 251 8.56 -1.91 -12.46
C GLU A 251 7.39 -1.49 -11.56
N VAL A 252 6.24 -1.17 -12.16
CA VAL A 252 5.00 -0.82 -11.43
C VAL A 252 4.40 -2.07 -10.79
N SER A 253 4.32 -3.17 -11.53
CA SER A 253 3.90 -4.47 -10.98
C SER A 253 4.81 -4.92 -9.83
N ASN A 254 6.13 -4.79 -9.98
CA ASN A 254 7.10 -5.10 -8.92
C ASN A 254 6.96 -4.17 -7.70
N PHE A 255 6.69 -2.88 -7.91
CA PHE A 255 6.45 -1.92 -6.83
C PHE A 255 5.26 -2.34 -5.97
N LEU A 256 4.16 -2.79 -6.59
CA LEU A 256 2.96 -3.24 -5.88
C LEU A 256 3.13 -4.62 -5.25
N VAL A 257 3.69 -5.60 -5.97
CA VAL A 257 3.99 -6.94 -5.42
C VAL A 257 4.94 -6.83 -4.22
N GLY A 258 5.99 -6.01 -4.35
CA GLY A 258 6.92 -5.72 -3.28
C GLY A 258 6.25 -5.08 -2.07
N ASN A 259 5.20 -4.29 -2.27
CA ASN A 259 4.44 -3.67 -1.20
C ASN A 259 3.59 -4.69 -0.42
N ALA A 260 2.93 -5.61 -1.13
CA ALA A 260 2.20 -6.70 -0.50
C ALA A 260 3.14 -7.57 0.36
N LEU A 261 4.31 -7.94 -0.18
CA LEU A 261 5.34 -8.65 0.58
C LEU A 261 5.86 -7.83 1.76
N TYR A 262 6.04 -6.53 1.59
CA TYR A 262 6.54 -5.65 2.65
C TYR A 262 5.64 -5.68 3.89
N TRP A 263 4.32 -5.55 3.72
CA TRP A 263 3.38 -5.59 4.85
C TRP A 263 3.42 -6.95 5.58
N ILE A 264 3.38 -8.04 4.82
CA ILE A 264 3.36 -9.39 5.39
C ILE A 264 4.70 -9.75 6.02
N GLU A 265 5.82 -9.54 5.33
CA GLU A 265 7.16 -9.94 5.80
C GLU A 265 7.71 -9.03 6.90
N ARG A 266 7.44 -7.72 6.88
CA ARG A 266 8.10 -6.74 7.76
C ARG A 266 7.27 -6.33 8.96
N PHE A 267 5.95 -6.30 8.80
CA PHE A 267 5.03 -6.02 9.90
C PHE A 267 4.35 -7.29 10.44
N GLY A 268 4.47 -8.41 9.74
CA GLY A 268 3.82 -9.65 10.17
C GLY A 268 2.31 -9.61 9.97
N ILE A 269 1.80 -8.84 9.00
CA ILE A 269 0.38 -8.90 8.63
C ILE A 269 0.02 -10.33 8.18
N ASP A 270 -1.14 -10.82 8.61
CA ASP A 270 -1.56 -12.21 8.40
C ASP A 270 -2.30 -12.40 7.08
N ALA A 271 -3.08 -11.40 6.66
CA ALA A 271 -3.75 -11.40 5.37
C ALA A 271 -3.90 -9.98 4.79
N LEU A 272 -4.02 -9.90 3.46
CA LEU A 272 -4.34 -8.65 2.77
C LEU A 272 -5.74 -8.74 2.16
N ARG A 273 -6.58 -7.75 2.37
CA ARG A 273 -7.87 -7.62 1.68
C ARG A 273 -7.76 -6.56 0.59
N VAL A 274 -8.18 -6.89 -0.63
CA VAL A 274 -8.26 -5.94 -1.75
C VAL A 274 -9.70 -5.48 -1.89
N ASP A 275 -9.92 -4.17 -1.70
CA ASP A 275 -11.21 -3.53 -1.94
C ASP A 275 -11.45 -3.32 -3.44
N ALA A 276 -12.74 -3.25 -3.81
CA ALA A 276 -13.21 -2.87 -5.13
C ALA A 276 -12.49 -3.57 -6.30
N VAL A 277 -12.21 -4.89 -6.21
CA VAL A 277 -11.45 -5.63 -7.23
C VAL A 277 -12.06 -5.51 -8.64
N ALA A 278 -13.37 -5.28 -8.73
CA ALA A 278 -14.06 -4.98 -9.98
C ALA A 278 -13.48 -3.77 -10.73
N SER A 279 -12.98 -2.74 -10.02
CA SER A 279 -12.36 -1.55 -10.60
C SER A 279 -11.06 -1.86 -11.34
N MET A 280 -10.36 -2.92 -10.91
CA MET A 280 -9.10 -3.36 -11.49
C MET A 280 -9.32 -4.26 -12.71
N ILE A 281 -10.20 -5.26 -12.58
CA ILE A 281 -10.32 -6.37 -13.54
C ILE A 281 -11.21 -6.05 -14.75
N TYR A 282 -11.92 -4.93 -14.73
CA TYR A 282 -12.82 -4.52 -15.80
C TYR A 282 -12.40 -3.19 -16.42
N ARG A 283 -12.19 -3.18 -17.74
CA ARG A 283 -11.84 -1.99 -18.52
C ARG A 283 -13.02 -1.03 -18.69
N ASP A 284 -14.26 -1.51 -18.53
CA ASP A 284 -15.51 -0.72 -18.61
C ASP A 284 -16.00 -0.21 -17.24
N TYR A 285 -15.23 -0.42 -16.15
CA TYR A 285 -15.66 -0.01 -14.80
C TYR A 285 -15.91 1.50 -14.70
N SER A 286 -17.15 1.88 -14.36
CA SER A 286 -17.61 3.28 -14.28
C SER A 286 -17.35 4.10 -15.55
N ARG A 287 -17.42 3.47 -16.72
CA ARG A 287 -17.22 4.13 -18.03
C ARG A 287 -18.43 3.90 -18.93
N LYS A 288 -18.80 4.90 -19.72
CA LYS A 288 -19.89 4.76 -20.70
C LYS A 288 -19.41 4.05 -21.96
N GLU A 289 -20.35 3.60 -22.77
CA GLU A 289 -20.05 3.07 -24.10
C GLU A 289 -19.26 4.10 -24.93
N GLY A 290 -18.15 3.66 -25.54
CA GLY A 290 -17.23 4.53 -26.29
C GLY A 290 -16.14 5.22 -25.45
N GLU A 291 -16.21 5.16 -24.11
CA GLU A 291 -15.21 5.74 -23.20
C GLU A 291 -14.16 4.73 -22.71
N TRP A 292 -14.18 3.49 -23.21
CA TRP A 292 -13.24 2.43 -22.89
C TRP A 292 -12.82 1.64 -24.13
N ILE A 293 -11.73 0.87 -24.03
CA ILE A 293 -11.17 0.07 -25.12
C ILE A 293 -11.19 -1.41 -24.72
N PRO A 294 -11.65 -2.33 -25.58
CA PRO A 294 -11.57 -3.75 -25.31
C PRO A 294 -10.12 -4.26 -25.27
N ASN A 295 -9.93 -5.41 -24.61
CA ASN A 295 -8.67 -6.12 -24.63
C ASN A 295 -8.37 -6.72 -26.02
N GLU A 296 -7.19 -7.33 -26.18
CA GLU A 296 -6.73 -7.93 -27.43
C GLU A 296 -7.68 -9.02 -28.00
N PHE A 297 -8.55 -9.60 -27.17
CA PHE A 297 -9.54 -10.61 -27.56
C PHE A 297 -10.95 -10.03 -27.76
N GLY A 298 -11.12 -8.70 -27.67
CA GLY A 298 -12.43 -8.04 -27.81
C GLY A 298 -13.28 -8.04 -26.54
N GLY A 299 -12.76 -8.54 -25.41
CA GLY A 299 -13.42 -8.58 -24.11
C GLY A 299 -13.23 -7.30 -23.29
N ARG A 300 -13.95 -7.21 -22.16
CA ARG A 300 -13.84 -6.10 -21.19
C ARG A 300 -12.88 -6.37 -20.04
N GLU A 301 -12.31 -7.56 -19.98
CA GLU A 301 -11.42 -7.98 -18.93
C GLU A 301 -10.07 -7.25 -19.06
N ASN A 302 -9.59 -6.68 -17.96
CA ASN A 302 -8.25 -6.12 -17.85
C ASN A 302 -7.25 -7.26 -17.58
N LEU A 303 -6.64 -7.79 -18.64
CA LEU A 303 -5.76 -8.95 -18.56
C LEU A 303 -4.51 -8.65 -17.73
N GLU A 304 -3.99 -7.43 -17.83
CA GLU A 304 -2.81 -6.97 -17.09
C GLU A 304 -3.08 -6.93 -15.59
N ALA A 305 -4.23 -6.40 -15.18
CA ALA A 305 -4.65 -6.40 -13.76
C ALA A 305 -4.90 -7.82 -13.23
N ILE A 306 -5.53 -8.69 -14.04
CA ILE A 306 -5.77 -10.09 -13.67
C ILE A 306 -4.44 -10.83 -13.48
N GLU A 307 -3.49 -10.67 -14.40
CA GLU A 307 -2.17 -11.29 -14.29
C GLU A 307 -1.38 -10.73 -13.11
N PHE A 308 -1.47 -9.42 -12.85
CA PHE A 308 -0.89 -8.81 -11.65
C PHE A 308 -1.42 -9.44 -10.36
N LEU A 309 -2.74 -9.61 -10.21
CA LEU A 309 -3.34 -10.23 -9.03
C LEU A 309 -2.92 -11.70 -8.87
N ARG A 310 -2.91 -12.47 -9.97
CA ARG A 310 -2.41 -13.85 -9.97
C ARG A 310 -0.95 -13.93 -9.53
N ASN A 311 -0.10 -13.11 -10.13
CA ASN A 311 1.32 -13.11 -9.85
C ASN A 311 1.59 -12.70 -8.40
N THR A 312 0.87 -11.71 -7.88
CA THR A 312 0.94 -11.30 -6.47
C THR A 312 0.60 -12.47 -5.55
N ASN A 313 -0.54 -13.14 -5.77
CA ASN A 313 -0.98 -14.26 -4.92
C ASN A 313 -0.01 -15.45 -4.98
N ARG A 314 0.51 -15.75 -6.18
CA ARG A 314 1.54 -16.77 -6.36
C ARG A 314 2.80 -16.45 -5.56
N ILE A 315 3.33 -15.24 -5.69
CA ILE A 315 4.55 -14.81 -4.99
C ILE A 315 4.34 -14.81 -3.47
N LEU A 316 3.20 -14.32 -2.97
CA LEU A 316 2.88 -14.37 -1.54
C LEU A 316 2.84 -15.81 -1.03
N GLY A 317 2.20 -16.72 -1.76
CA GLY A 317 2.12 -18.14 -1.41
C GLY A 317 3.48 -18.86 -1.45
N GLU A 318 4.39 -18.46 -2.36
CA GLU A 318 5.74 -19.01 -2.48
C GLU A 318 6.69 -18.46 -1.39
N GLN A 319 6.62 -17.16 -1.07
CA GLN A 319 7.58 -16.50 -0.18
C GLN A 319 7.17 -16.55 1.29
N VAL A 320 5.86 -16.57 1.59
CA VAL A 320 5.34 -16.55 2.97
C VAL A 320 4.29 -17.64 3.16
N SER A 321 4.72 -18.80 3.65
CA SER A 321 3.82 -19.92 3.93
C SER A 321 2.78 -19.51 4.99
N GLY A 322 1.50 -19.44 4.60
CA GLY A 322 0.39 -19.07 5.50
C GLY A 322 -0.20 -17.68 5.25
N ALA A 323 0.41 -16.88 4.37
CA ALA A 323 -0.21 -15.65 3.89
C ALA A 323 -1.52 -15.95 3.15
N VAL A 324 -2.51 -15.10 3.39
CA VAL A 324 -3.82 -15.18 2.75
C VAL A 324 -4.14 -13.86 2.08
N THR A 325 -4.80 -13.93 0.93
CA THR A 325 -5.38 -12.76 0.27
C THR A 325 -6.88 -12.88 0.24
N MET A 326 -7.58 -11.79 0.52
CA MET A 326 -9.03 -11.69 0.47
C MET A 326 -9.42 -10.67 -0.59
N ALA A 327 -10.56 -10.90 -1.24
CA ALA A 327 -11.06 -10.01 -2.27
C ALA A 327 -12.53 -9.66 -1.99
N ASP A 328 -12.85 -8.37 -2.02
CA ASP A 328 -14.23 -7.89 -2.10
C ASP A 328 -14.63 -7.68 -3.58
N ARG A 329 -15.84 -8.13 -3.93
CA ARG A 329 -16.34 -8.09 -5.31
C ARG A 329 -17.86 -7.97 -5.37
N SER A 330 -18.33 -7.11 -6.27
CA SER A 330 -19.75 -6.82 -6.51
C SER A 330 -20.35 -7.45 -7.79
N LEU A 331 -19.59 -8.16 -8.64
CA LEU A 331 -20.04 -8.76 -9.91
C LEU A 331 -19.68 -10.26 -10.03
N PRO A 332 -20.55 -11.10 -10.61
CA PRO A 332 -20.28 -12.53 -10.77
C PRO A 332 -19.26 -12.82 -11.89
N ILE A 333 -18.17 -13.53 -11.56
CA ILE A 333 -17.19 -14.09 -12.52
C ILE A 333 -16.92 -15.55 -12.16
N SER A 334 -16.73 -16.40 -13.17
CA SER A 334 -16.10 -17.71 -13.04
C SER A 334 -14.64 -17.57 -12.58
N LEU A 335 -14.35 -17.94 -11.33
CA LEU A 335 -13.06 -17.70 -10.65
C LEU A 335 -11.94 -18.69 -11.01
N ALA A 336 -12.05 -19.43 -12.13
CA ALA A 336 -10.98 -20.30 -12.64
C ALA A 336 -9.64 -19.58 -12.91
N PHE A 337 -9.62 -18.26 -12.73
CA PHE A 337 -8.57 -17.33 -13.09
C PHE A 337 -7.80 -16.76 -11.90
N LEU A 338 -7.95 -17.25 -10.67
CA LEU A 338 -7.25 -16.67 -9.51
C LEU A 338 -6.73 -17.84 -8.65
N VAL A 339 -5.44 -18.17 -8.82
CA VAL A 339 -4.81 -19.36 -8.21
C VAL A 339 -4.15 -19.00 -6.87
N HIS A 340 -4.26 -19.95 -5.92
CA HIS A 340 -3.73 -20.01 -4.55
C HIS A 340 -4.40 -19.10 -3.49
N ARG A 341 -5.11 -19.76 -2.54
CA ARG A 341 -5.59 -19.25 -1.24
C ARG A 341 -6.25 -17.87 -1.24
N ILE A 342 -7.35 -17.72 -1.99
CA ILE A 342 -8.19 -16.52 -1.92
C ILE A 342 -9.48 -16.82 -1.16
N TRP A 343 -9.78 -16.00 -0.15
CA TRP A 343 -11.13 -15.93 0.42
C TRP A 343 -11.93 -14.85 -0.30
N ALA A 344 -13.16 -15.19 -0.70
CA ALA A 344 -14.14 -14.20 -1.12
C ALA A 344 -14.94 -13.78 0.12
N VAL A 345 -14.99 -12.49 0.41
CA VAL A 345 -15.89 -11.93 1.43
C VAL A 345 -17.09 -11.34 0.70
N TRP A 346 -18.29 -11.81 1.02
CA TRP A 346 -19.53 -11.22 0.51
C TRP A 346 -20.02 -10.17 1.49
N ALA A 347 -19.96 -8.89 1.12
CA ALA A 347 -20.73 -7.84 1.78
C ALA A 347 -22.14 -7.79 1.16
N SER A 348 -23.09 -8.53 1.72
CA SER A 348 -24.51 -8.29 1.42
C SER A 348 -25.11 -7.39 2.51
N GLY A 349 -25.67 -6.24 2.08
CA GLY A 349 -26.69 -5.54 2.85
C GLY A 349 -26.41 -4.08 3.16
N THR A 350 -27.13 -3.21 2.47
CA THR A 350 -27.64 -1.95 3.03
C THR A 350 -28.21 -2.19 4.43
N SER A 351 -27.73 -1.42 5.41
CA SER A 351 -28.14 -1.31 6.84
C SER A 351 -27.23 -1.99 7.87
N GLY A 352 -26.37 -1.16 8.51
CA GLY A 352 -26.12 -1.12 9.95
C GLY A 352 -25.30 -2.22 10.63
N THR A 353 -25.25 -3.44 10.11
CA THR A 353 -24.48 -4.55 10.70
C THR A 353 -24.22 -5.60 9.62
N SER A 354 -23.01 -5.63 9.07
CA SER A 354 -22.57 -6.67 8.12
C SER A 354 -21.88 -7.80 8.87
N ALA A 355 -22.49 -8.98 8.88
CA ALA A 355 -21.81 -10.24 9.18
C ALA A 355 -21.49 -10.92 7.85
N GLY A 356 -20.25 -10.79 7.37
CA GLY A 356 -19.78 -11.48 6.17
C GLY A 356 -19.52 -12.96 6.46
N CYS A 357 -20.10 -13.86 5.68
CA CYS A 357 -19.79 -15.29 5.73
C CYS A 357 -18.68 -15.60 4.73
N MET A 358 -17.60 -16.22 5.20
CA MET A 358 -16.44 -16.62 4.40
C MET A 358 -16.60 -18.08 3.96
N THR A 359 -16.62 -18.33 2.65
CA THR A 359 -16.74 -19.69 2.10
C THR A 359 -15.43 -20.15 1.45
N PRO A 360 -14.88 -21.31 1.84
CA PRO A 360 -13.76 -21.95 1.13
C PRO A 360 -14.19 -22.46 -0.24
N TRP A 361 -13.26 -22.46 -1.21
CA TRP A 361 -13.44 -23.11 -2.50
C TRP A 361 -12.59 -24.39 -2.58
N THR A 362 -13.24 -25.54 -2.75
CA THR A 362 -12.58 -26.79 -3.17
C THR A 362 -12.42 -26.81 -4.69
N THR A 363 -11.28 -27.33 -5.14
CA THR A 363 -10.77 -27.47 -6.52
C THR A 363 -11.78 -27.86 -7.58
#